data_AF-A0A668ALY1-F1
#
_entry.id   AF-A0A668ALY1-F1
#
_cell.length_a   1.000
_cell.length_b   1.000
_cell.length_c   1.000
_cell.angle_alpha   90.00
_cell.angle_beta   90.00
_cell.angle_gamma   90.00
#
_symmetry.space_group_name_H-M   'P 1'
#
loop_
_entity.id
_entity.type
_entity.pdbx_description
1 polymer ?
#
loop_
_entity_poly.entity_id
_entity_poly.type
_entity_poly.pdbx_seq_one_letter_code
_entity_poly.pdbx_strand_id
1 'polypeptide(L)'
;ILIPVFLHSWPSDVCVCVSELGPPGWREPLDCVRASELCNQNSQCSSRYRIMRQCLSGGDKERSTMLASKECQGALEVLQDSPLYDCRCKRGMKKELQCLQNYWSIHMGLTEGEEFYETSPYEPIHFSEEFRHASIISGTSCNPCLDAAKACNLNDTCKRQRSAYIAICTKATPPQSSLANQEPCSRKRCQKVGPPLP
;
A
#
# COMPACT_ATOMS: atom_id res chain seq x y z
N ILE A 1 0.95 -31.28 -58.25
CA ILE A 1 1.98 -30.23 -58.24
C ILE A 1 2.40 -30.07 -56.78
N LEU A 2 3.62 -30.47 -56.47
CA LEU A 2 4.23 -30.47 -55.14
C LEU A 2 4.51 -29.02 -54.71
N ILE A 3 4.14 -28.65 -53.48
CA ILE A 3 4.75 -27.51 -52.79
C ILE A 3 5.24 -28.04 -51.43
N PRO A 4 6.53 -27.88 -51.08
CA PRO A 4 7.14 -28.58 -49.97
C PRO A 4 6.86 -27.90 -48.63
N VAL A 5 6.67 -28.70 -47.59
CA VAL A 5 6.68 -28.27 -46.19
C VAL A 5 8.13 -27.95 -45.82
N PHE A 6 8.48 -26.66 -45.74
CA PHE A 6 9.75 -26.25 -45.16
C PHE A 6 9.63 -26.25 -43.64
N LEU A 7 10.17 -27.29 -43.02
CA LEU A 7 10.49 -27.33 -41.60
C LEU A 7 11.70 -26.42 -41.35
N HIS A 8 11.47 -25.13 -41.09
CA HIS A 8 12.52 -24.26 -40.54
C HIS A 8 12.52 -24.40 -39.03
N SER A 9 13.46 -25.23 -38.55
CA SER A 9 13.86 -25.33 -37.15
C SER A 9 14.68 -24.09 -36.80
N TRP A 10 14.15 -23.20 -35.95
CA TRP A 10 14.94 -22.16 -35.28
C TRP A 10 15.08 -22.51 -33.78
N PRO A 11 16.31 -22.57 -33.25
CA PRO A 11 16.57 -22.85 -31.83
C PRO A 11 16.51 -21.57 -30.98
N SER A 12 16.10 -21.77 -29.72
CA SER A 12 16.30 -20.89 -28.56
C SER A 12 15.35 -19.68 -28.36
N ASP A 13 14.51 -19.85 -27.33
CA ASP A 13 14.21 -18.90 -26.25
C ASP A 13 14.42 -17.41 -26.50
N VAL A 14 13.44 -16.75 -27.11
CA VAL A 14 13.14 -15.35 -26.80
C VAL A 14 11.63 -15.16 -26.68
N CYS A 15 11.10 -15.23 -25.47
CA CYS A 15 9.83 -14.56 -25.16
C CYS A 15 10.10 -13.05 -25.15
N VAL A 16 9.95 -12.39 -26.30
CA VAL A 16 9.85 -10.92 -26.34
C VAL A 16 8.45 -10.55 -25.88
N CYS A 17 8.32 -9.96 -24.69
CA CYS A 17 7.13 -9.22 -24.33
C CYS A 17 7.15 -7.89 -25.11
N VAL A 18 6.46 -7.84 -26.24
CA VAL A 18 6.12 -6.58 -26.90
C VAL A 18 5.08 -5.89 -26.01
N SER A 19 5.54 -4.96 -25.18
CA SER A 19 4.67 -4.05 -24.44
C SER A 19 4.51 -2.75 -25.21
N GLU A 20 3.68 -2.75 -26.25
CA GLU A 20 3.04 -1.53 -26.74
C GLU A 20 1.55 -1.79 -26.93
N LEU A 21 0.74 -1.20 -26.05
CA LEU A 21 -0.57 -0.58 -26.29
C LEU A 21 -1.18 -0.22 -24.92
N GLY A 22 -0.73 0.89 -24.34
CA GLY A 22 -1.51 1.57 -23.31
C GLY A 22 -2.73 2.23 -23.96
N PRO A 23 -3.97 2.06 -23.44
CA PRO A 23 -5.14 2.76 -23.96
C PRO A 23 -4.98 4.29 -23.81
N PRO A 24 -5.63 5.11 -24.65
CA PRO A 24 -5.56 6.56 -24.52
C PRO A 24 -6.27 7.00 -23.22
N GLY A 25 -5.53 7.64 -22.33
CA GLY A 25 -6.11 8.48 -21.27
C GLY A 25 -6.17 7.93 -19.85
N TRP A 26 -5.53 6.80 -19.53
CA TRP A 26 -5.36 6.41 -18.11
C TRP A 26 -4.41 7.39 -17.41
N ARG A 27 -4.98 8.45 -16.83
CA ARG A 27 -4.26 9.29 -15.88
C ARG A 27 -4.02 8.44 -14.63
N GLU A 28 -2.75 8.32 -14.26
CA GLU A 28 -2.36 7.67 -13.01
C GLU A 28 -3.19 8.24 -11.84
N PRO A 29 -3.82 7.39 -11.01
CA PRO A 29 -4.61 7.86 -9.88
C PRO A 29 -3.81 8.84 -9.02
N LEU A 30 -4.46 9.94 -8.63
CA LEU A 30 -3.81 11.03 -7.92
C LEU A 30 -3.63 10.63 -6.46
N ASP A 31 -2.38 10.62 -5.96
CA ASP A 31 -2.14 10.35 -4.55
C ASP A 31 -2.68 11.48 -3.65
N CYS A 32 -2.94 11.17 -2.38
CA CYS A 32 -3.50 12.15 -1.44
C CYS A 32 -2.58 13.32 -1.11
N VAL A 33 -1.27 13.23 -1.42
CA VAL A 33 -0.35 14.37 -1.27
C VAL A 33 -0.63 15.38 -2.38
N ARG A 34 -0.62 14.92 -3.63
CA ARG A 34 -0.85 15.76 -4.81
C ARG A 34 -2.30 16.23 -4.91
N ALA A 35 -3.27 15.41 -4.52
CA ALA A 35 -4.68 15.80 -4.48
C ALA A 35 -4.94 16.94 -3.49
N SER A 36 -4.29 16.88 -2.33
CA SER A 36 -4.36 17.94 -1.31
C SER A 36 -3.72 19.24 -1.81
N GLU A 37 -2.57 19.15 -2.49
CA GLU A 37 -1.93 20.32 -3.11
C GLU A 37 -2.82 20.99 -4.16
N LEU A 38 -3.51 20.21 -4.99
CA LEU A 38 -4.45 20.72 -5.98
C LEU A 38 -5.69 21.36 -5.32
N CYS A 39 -6.25 20.71 -4.30
CA CYS A 39 -7.37 21.27 -3.53
C CYS A 39 -6.98 22.60 -2.86
N ASN A 40 -5.75 22.71 -2.36
CA ASN A 40 -5.26 23.94 -1.74
C ASN A 40 -5.06 25.11 -2.71
N GLN A 41 -4.93 24.84 -4.01
CA GLN A 41 -4.88 25.87 -5.05
C GLN A 41 -6.27 26.41 -5.42
N ASN A 42 -7.33 25.65 -5.12
CA ASN A 42 -8.71 26.07 -5.34
C ASN A 42 -9.29 26.63 -4.03
N SER A 43 -9.72 27.91 -4.02
CA SER A 43 -10.22 28.57 -2.81
C SER A 43 -11.46 27.89 -2.21
N GLN A 44 -12.38 27.42 -3.05
CA GLN A 44 -13.59 26.71 -2.64
C GLN A 44 -13.22 25.36 -2.00
N CYS A 45 -12.39 24.55 -2.67
CA CYS A 45 -11.94 23.27 -2.13
C CYS A 45 -11.13 23.44 -0.84
N SER A 46 -10.16 24.36 -0.82
CA SER A 46 -9.31 24.60 0.35
C SER A 46 -10.11 25.03 1.58
N SER A 47 -11.12 25.90 1.39
CA SER A 47 -12.03 26.30 2.48
C SER A 47 -12.79 25.10 3.05
N ARG A 48 -13.40 24.28 2.19
CA ARG A 48 -14.15 23.09 2.62
C ARG A 48 -13.25 22.02 3.23
N TYR A 49 -12.04 21.86 2.71
CA TYR A 49 -11.05 20.95 3.28
C TYR A 49 -10.68 21.35 4.73
N ARG A 50 -10.47 22.64 5.00
CA ARG A 50 -10.20 23.13 6.37
C ARG A 50 -11.38 22.90 7.31
N ILE A 51 -12.59 23.18 6.86
CA ILE A 51 -13.82 22.93 7.62
C ILE A 51 -13.93 21.45 7.95
N MET A 52 -13.77 20.57 6.96
CA MET A 52 -13.88 19.13 7.17
C MET A 52 -12.87 18.62 8.20
N ARG A 53 -11.62 19.10 8.16
CA ARG A 53 -10.62 18.76 9.18
C ARG A 53 -11.06 19.12 10.60
N GLN A 54 -11.79 20.22 10.76
CA GLN A 54 -12.36 20.61 12.04
C GLN A 54 -13.56 19.75 12.43
N CYS A 55 -14.43 19.41 11.47
CA CYS A 55 -15.56 18.50 11.68
C CYS A 55 -15.14 17.12 12.19
N LEU A 56 -13.99 16.64 11.73
CA LEU A 56 -13.47 15.32 12.07
C LEU A 56 -12.57 15.32 13.31
N SER A 57 -12.21 16.50 13.82
CA SER A 57 -11.41 16.64 15.03
C SER A 57 -12.26 16.27 16.27
N GLY A 58 -11.63 15.64 17.26
CA GLY A 58 -12.30 15.26 18.51
C GLY A 58 -12.66 13.77 18.59
N GLY A 59 -13.34 13.41 19.67
CA GLY A 59 -13.80 12.04 19.93
C GLY A 59 -15.05 11.67 19.14
N ASP A 60 -15.38 10.39 19.06
CA ASP A 60 -16.42 9.89 18.14
C ASP A 60 -17.80 10.57 18.34
N LYS A 61 -18.21 10.80 19.60
CA LYS A 61 -19.48 11.51 19.91
C LYS A 61 -19.52 12.96 19.41
N GLU A 62 -18.40 13.66 19.56
CA GLU A 62 -18.26 15.05 19.10
C GLU A 62 -18.26 15.08 17.57
N ARG A 63 -17.51 14.17 16.94
CA ARG A 63 -17.47 13.99 15.49
C ARG A 63 -18.86 13.73 14.90
N SER A 64 -19.61 12.76 15.43
CA SER A 64 -20.98 12.48 14.95
C SER A 64 -21.89 13.70 15.04
N THR A 65 -21.76 14.49 16.10
CA THR A 65 -22.53 15.73 16.28
C THR A 65 -22.13 16.79 15.25
N MET A 66 -20.82 16.98 15.02
CA MET A 66 -20.30 17.93 14.04
C MET A 66 -20.68 17.52 12.61
N LEU A 67 -20.58 16.24 12.27
CA LEU A 67 -20.97 15.70 10.96
C LEU A 67 -22.46 15.88 10.64
N ALA A 68 -23.32 15.94 11.66
CA ALA A 68 -24.74 16.26 11.49
C ALA A 68 -25.01 17.77 11.23
N SER A 69 -24.01 18.63 11.40
CA SER A 69 -24.15 20.06 11.12
C SER A 69 -24.16 20.37 9.63
N LYS A 70 -24.93 21.39 9.23
CA LYS A 70 -25.02 21.84 7.83
C LYS A 70 -23.67 22.30 7.26
N GLU A 71 -22.79 22.82 8.10
CA GLU A 71 -21.47 23.30 7.67
C GLU A 71 -20.57 22.13 7.25
N CYS A 72 -20.56 21.04 8.03
CA CYS A 72 -19.81 19.83 7.72
C CYS A 72 -20.41 19.07 6.53
N GLN A 73 -21.74 18.99 6.44
CA GLN A 73 -22.42 18.40 5.28
C GLN A 73 -22.10 19.14 3.99
N GLY A 74 -22.22 20.47 3.97
CA GLY A 74 -21.88 21.27 2.79
C GLY A 74 -20.38 21.29 2.46
N ALA A 75 -19.51 21.00 3.42
CA ALA A 75 -18.09 20.78 3.14
C ALA A 75 -17.83 19.42 2.49
N LEU A 76 -18.55 18.37 2.91
CA LEU A 76 -18.44 17.05 2.33
C LEU A 76 -18.85 17.02 0.87
N GLU A 77 -19.98 17.64 0.52
CA GLU A 77 -20.50 17.71 -0.86
C GLU A 77 -19.47 18.26 -1.84
N VAL A 78 -18.81 19.37 -1.48
CA VAL A 78 -17.77 19.98 -2.33
C VAL A 78 -16.51 19.09 -2.41
N LEU A 79 -16.16 18.42 -1.31
CA LEU A 79 -14.99 17.54 -1.31
C LEU A 79 -15.23 16.29 -2.16
N GLN A 80 -16.44 15.73 -2.17
CA GLN A 80 -16.83 14.59 -3.01
C GLN A 80 -16.63 14.85 -4.50
N ASP A 81 -16.86 16.08 -4.95
CA ASP A 81 -16.61 16.49 -6.34
C ASP A 81 -15.12 16.75 -6.66
N SER A 82 -14.23 16.64 -5.66
CA SER A 82 -12.81 16.91 -5.79
C SER A 82 -11.99 15.61 -5.93
N PRO A 83 -10.83 15.66 -6.61
CA PRO A 83 -9.93 14.50 -6.69
C PRO A 83 -9.30 14.11 -5.34
N LEU A 84 -9.53 14.90 -4.28
CA LEU A 84 -9.07 14.61 -2.94
C LEU A 84 -9.94 13.54 -2.24
N TYR A 85 -11.22 13.40 -2.60
CA TYR A 85 -12.10 12.39 -1.99
C TYR A 85 -11.68 10.97 -2.38
N ASP A 86 -11.49 10.70 -3.67
CA ASP A 86 -11.10 9.37 -4.15
C ASP A 86 -9.58 9.13 -4.18
N CYS A 87 -8.79 9.98 -3.52
CA CYS A 87 -7.35 9.81 -3.48
C CYS A 87 -6.99 8.50 -2.75
N ARG A 88 -5.88 7.90 -3.15
CA ARG A 88 -5.33 6.70 -2.51
C ARG A 88 -3.82 6.83 -2.31
N CYS A 89 -3.28 6.10 -1.36
CA CYS A 89 -1.86 6.04 -1.06
C CYS A 89 -1.21 4.81 -1.70
N LYS A 90 0.09 4.92 -1.97
CA LYS A 90 0.92 3.80 -2.44
C LYS A 90 1.83 3.33 -1.33
N ARG A 91 1.87 2.03 -1.08
CA ARG A 91 2.72 1.46 -0.02
C ARG A 91 4.19 1.69 -0.35
N GLY A 92 4.97 2.19 0.60
CA GLY A 92 6.39 2.51 0.39
C GLY A 92 6.68 3.79 -0.40
N MET A 93 5.69 4.66 -0.62
CA MET A 93 5.94 5.99 -1.20
C MET A 93 6.74 6.89 -0.25
N LYS A 94 7.58 7.81 -0.77
CA LYS A 94 8.45 8.68 0.06
C LYS A 94 7.70 9.47 1.14
N LYS A 95 6.45 9.85 0.87
CA LYS A 95 5.58 10.65 1.73
C LYS A 95 4.37 9.86 2.24
N GLU A 96 4.51 8.55 2.45
CA GLU A 96 3.41 7.64 2.83
C GLU A 96 2.65 8.13 4.08
N LEU A 97 3.37 8.53 5.13
CA LEU A 97 2.74 9.07 6.34
C LEU A 97 1.92 10.34 6.04
N GLN A 98 2.45 11.26 5.23
CA GLN A 98 1.75 12.48 4.85
C GLN A 98 0.52 12.17 3.97
N CYS A 99 0.63 11.19 3.08
CA CYS A 99 -0.48 10.72 2.27
C CYS A 99 -1.63 10.21 3.16
N LEU A 100 -1.32 9.33 4.12
CA LEU A 100 -2.30 8.81 5.07
C LEU A 100 -2.94 9.92 5.91
N GLN A 101 -2.15 10.87 6.38
CA GLN A 101 -2.67 12.02 7.13
C GLN A 101 -3.66 12.85 6.29
N ASN A 102 -3.39 13.05 5.00
CA ASN A 102 -4.32 13.74 4.10
C ASN A 102 -5.60 12.92 3.85
N TYR A 103 -5.48 11.60 3.64
CA TYR A 103 -6.64 10.73 3.46
C TYR A 103 -7.57 10.75 4.68
N TRP A 104 -7.02 10.52 5.88
CA TRP A 104 -7.81 10.49 7.12
C TRP A 104 -8.31 11.87 7.55
N SER A 105 -7.76 12.95 6.99
CA SER A 105 -8.25 14.32 7.23
C SER A 105 -9.66 14.58 6.67
N ILE A 106 -10.18 13.71 5.81
CA ILE A 106 -11.55 13.81 5.26
C ILE A 106 -12.39 12.53 5.41
N HIS A 107 -11.77 11.37 5.68
CA HIS A 107 -12.49 10.08 5.75
C HIS A 107 -12.75 9.58 7.17
N MET A 108 -12.07 10.12 8.18
CA MET A 108 -12.20 9.64 9.56
C MET A 108 -13.64 9.77 10.05
N GLY A 109 -14.27 8.66 10.46
CA GLY A 109 -15.64 8.64 10.98
C GLY A 109 -16.77 8.77 9.94
N LEU A 110 -16.46 8.92 8.65
CA LEU A 110 -17.46 8.79 7.58
C LEU A 110 -17.80 7.33 7.29
N THR A 111 -16.89 6.42 7.60
CA THR A 111 -16.96 4.98 7.35
C THR A 111 -17.62 4.18 8.48
N GLU A 112 -17.97 4.82 9.60
CA GLU A 112 -18.41 4.14 10.83
C GLU A 112 -19.90 3.74 10.84
N GLY A 113 -20.63 3.94 9.72
CA GLY A 113 -22.10 3.86 9.68
C GLY A 113 -22.74 2.68 8.96
N GLU A 114 -22.16 2.11 7.90
CA GLU A 114 -22.92 1.21 7.00
C GLU A 114 -22.17 0.02 6.38
N GLU A 115 -20.87 -0.20 6.60
CA GLU A 115 -20.22 -1.43 6.12
C GLU A 115 -19.15 -1.93 7.09
N PHE A 116 -19.15 -3.23 7.35
CA PHE A 116 -18.11 -3.94 8.12
C PHE A 116 -16.69 -3.81 7.51
N TYR A 117 -16.56 -3.17 6.35
CA TYR A 117 -15.32 -2.94 5.62
C TYR A 117 -15.03 -1.44 5.52
N GLU A 118 -14.03 -0.99 6.25
CA GLU A 118 -13.48 0.35 6.10
C GLU A 118 -12.76 0.47 4.73
N THR A 119 -13.09 1.50 3.94
CA THR A 119 -12.44 1.72 2.64
C THR A 119 -10.94 1.94 2.85
N SER A 120 -10.12 1.05 2.27
CA SER A 120 -8.67 1.08 2.44
C SER A 120 -8.06 2.39 1.90
N PRO A 121 -7.19 3.05 2.66
CA PRO A 121 -6.49 4.27 2.22
C PRO A 121 -5.46 3.98 1.12
N TYR A 122 -5.11 2.72 0.88
CA TYR A 122 -4.14 2.33 -0.15
C TYR A 122 -4.84 1.94 -1.45
N GLU A 123 -4.16 2.15 -2.58
CA GLU A 123 -4.60 1.61 -3.85
C GLU A 123 -4.79 0.09 -3.74
N PRO A 124 -5.88 -0.46 -4.33
CA PRO A 124 -6.04 -1.90 -4.44
C PRO A 124 -4.80 -2.48 -5.10
N ILE A 125 -4.20 -3.49 -4.48
CA ILE A 125 -3.07 -4.17 -5.08
C ILE A 125 -3.64 -4.98 -6.25
N HIS A 126 -3.55 -4.44 -7.46
CA HIS A 126 -3.80 -5.17 -8.70
C HIS A 126 -2.69 -6.21 -8.86
N PHE A 127 -2.85 -7.35 -8.20
CA PHE A 127 -2.11 -8.53 -8.56
C PHE A 127 -2.63 -8.96 -9.91
N SER A 128 -1.87 -8.72 -10.98
CA SER A 128 -2.05 -9.46 -12.22
C SER A 128 -1.87 -10.94 -11.88
N GLU A 129 -2.98 -11.67 -11.71
CA GLU A 129 -3.00 -13.09 -11.36
C GLU A 129 -2.20 -13.95 -12.36
N GLU A 130 -1.92 -13.44 -13.56
CA GLU A 130 -1.00 -14.04 -14.55
C GLU A 130 0.43 -14.27 -14.02
N PHE A 131 1.02 -13.35 -13.24
CA PHE A 131 2.46 -13.39 -12.92
C PHE A 131 2.80 -14.17 -11.64
N ARG A 132 1.80 -14.51 -10.82
CA ARG A 132 2.01 -15.28 -9.59
C ARG A 132 2.16 -16.77 -9.84
N HIS A 133 1.52 -17.31 -10.88
CA HIS A 133 1.61 -18.74 -11.19
C HIS A 133 2.96 -19.14 -11.80
N ALA A 134 3.65 -18.22 -12.50
CA ALA A 134 4.99 -18.50 -13.05
C ALA A 134 6.06 -18.72 -11.96
N SER A 135 5.93 -18.04 -10.81
CA SER A 135 6.88 -18.16 -9.70
C SER A 135 6.73 -19.46 -8.89
N ILE A 136 5.60 -20.16 -9.03
CA ILE A 136 5.32 -21.40 -8.29
C ILE A 136 5.75 -22.65 -9.09
N ILE A 137 5.93 -22.53 -10.42
CA ILE A 137 6.09 -23.68 -11.31
C ILE A 137 7.55 -23.90 -11.78
N SER A 138 8.52 -23.08 -11.35
CA SER A 138 9.92 -23.27 -11.74
C SER A 138 10.80 -23.73 -10.56
N GLY A 139 10.83 -25.04 -10.32
CA GLY A 139 11.81 -25.65 -9.42
C GLY A 139 11.50 -27.10 -9.08
N THR A 140 12.32 -28.04 -9.57
CA THR A 140 12.38 -29.46 -9.18
C THR A 140 12.92 -29.67 -7.76
N SER A 141 12.57 -28.76 -6.83
CA SER A 141 13.11 -28.70 -5.47
C SER A 141 11.98 -28.93 -4.48
N CYS A 142 12.16 -29.93 -3.61
CA CYS A 142 11.13 -30.40 -2.68
C CYS A 142 10.79 -29.40 -1.54
N ASN A 143 11.39 -28.20 -1.49
CA ASN A 143 11.08 -27.20 -0.46
C ASN A 143 11.11 -25.75 -1.01
N PRO A 144 9.95 -25.17 -1.38
CA PRO A 144 9.88 -23.81 -1.91
C PRO A 144 10.35 -22.74 -0.91
N CYS A 145 10.25 -22.98 0.40
CA CYS A 145 10.77 -22.05 1.42
C CYS A 145 12.30 -22.00 1.41
N LEU A 146 12.95 -23.15 1.20
CA LEU A 146 14.40 -23.23 1.10
C LEU A 146 14.90 -22.50 -0.15
N ASP A 147 14.18 -22.60 -1.27
CA ASP A 147 14.53 -21.89 -2.50
C ASP A 147 14.35 -20.38 -2.37
N ALA A 148 13.25 -19.93 -1.76
CA ALA A 148 13.05 -18.52 -1.44
C ALA A 148 14.18 -17.97 -0.52
N ALA A 149 14.61 -18.77 0.46
CA ALA A 149 15.71 -18.40 1.34
C ALA A 149 17.05 -18.32 0.59
N LYS A 150 17.33 -19.26 -0.33
CA LYS A 150 18.52 -19.22 -1.19
C LYS A 150 18.50 -18.01 -2.11
N ALA A 151 17.38 -17.74 -2.79
CA ALA A 151 17.22 -16.57 -3.64
C ALA A 151 17.44 -15.26 -2.87
N CYS A 152 16.89 -15.13 -1.65
CA CYS A 152 17.14 -13.98 -0.78
C CYS A 152 18.63 -13.85 -0.39
N ASN A 153 19.32 -14.95 -0.11
CA ASN A 153 20.74 -14.93 0.24
C ASN A 153 21.65 -14.50 -0.93
N LEU A 154 21.19 -14.66 -2.18
CA LEU A 154 21.89 -14.20 -3.40
C LEU A 154 21.58 -12.73 -3.76
N ASN A 155 20.53 -12.13 -3.17
CA ASN A 155 20.17 -10.74 -3.38
C ASN A 155 20.67 -9.87 -2.22
N ASP A 156 21.59 -8.94 -2.49
CA ASP A 156 22.22 -8.12 -1.44
C ASP A 156 21.22 -7.28 -0.62
N THR A 157 20.15 -6.79 -1.25
CA THR A 157 19.09 -6.03 -0.57
C THR A 157 18.32 -6.94 0.38
N CYS A 158 17.86 -8.09 -0.10
CA CYS A 158 17.09 -9.05 0.70
C CYS A 158 17.95 -9.61 1.85
N LYS A 159 19.19 -10.02 1.56
CA LYS A 159 20.15 -10.48 2.56
C LYS A 159 20.38 -9.44 3.65
N ARG A 160 20.61 -8.17 3.28
CA ARG A 160 20.82 -7.07 4.25
C ARG A 160 19.58 -6.83 5.11
N GLN A 161 18.40 -6.76 4.51
CA GLN A 161 17.14 -6.56 5.24
C GLN A 161 16.84 -7.74 6.17
N ARG A 162 17.02 -8.98 5.70
CA ARG A 162 16.87 -10.21 6.49
C ARG A 162 17.80 -10.21 7.70
N SER A 163 19.09 -9.89 7.50
CA SER A 163 20.05 -9.82 8.60
C SER A 163 19.69 -8.73 9.62
N ALA A 164 19.24 -7.56 9.17
CA ALA A 164 18.80 -6.48 10.05
C ALA A 164 17.57 -6.88 10.87
N TYR A 165 16.57 -7.51 10.24
CA TYR A 165 15.38 -8.03 10.91
C TYR A 165 15.76 -9.06 11.99
N ILE A 166 16.52 -10.10 11.64
CA ILE A 166 16.96 -11.14 12.57
C ILE A 166 17.71 -10.52 13.76
N ALA A 167 18.70 -9.64 13.49
CA ALA A 167 19.49 -9.02 14.54
C ALA A 167 18.67 -8.19 15.55
N ILE A 168 17.50 -7.68 15.15
CA ILE A 168 16.61 -6.90 16.02
C ILE A 168 15.62 -7.81 16.76
N CYS A 169 15.08 -8.82 16.08
CA CYS A 169 14.03 -9.69 16.61
C CYS A 169 14.56 -10.88 17.43
N THR A 170 15.83 -11.27 17.27
CA THR A 170 16.43 -12.39 18.02
C THR A 170 17.41 -11.94 19.10
N LYS A 171 17.70 -10.64 19.21
CA LYS A 171 18.48 -10.11 20.35
C LYS A 171 17.63 -10.20 21.61
N ALA A 172 17.81 -11.28 22.37
CA ALA A 172 17.52 -11.27 23.79
C ALA A 172 18.31 -10.12 24.41
N THR A 173 17.62 -9.17 25.02
CA THR A 173 18.24 -8.24 25.97
C THR A 173 19.05 -9.09 26.96
N PRO A 174 20.34 -8.80 27.24
CA PRO A 174 21.10 -9.61 28.18
C PRO A 174 20.33 -9.74 29.50
N PRO A 175 20.36 -10.90 30.16
CA PRO A 175 19.57 -11.15 31.35
C PRO A 175 20.06 -10.23 32.47
N GLN A 176 19.42 -9.07 32.63
CA GLN A 176 19.35 -8.45 33.94
C GLN A 176 18.29 -9.22 34.71
N SER A 177 18.82 -10.11 35.55
CA SER A 177 18.21 -10.72 36.73
C SER A 177 16.73 -10.41 36.98
N SER A 178 15.98 -11.51 37.09
CA SER A 178 14.82 -11.68 37.98
C SER A 178 13.57 -10.83 37.70
N LEU A 179 12.92 -10.98 36.55
CA LEU A 179 11.47 -10.78 36.45
C LEU A 179 10.87 -11.76 35.44
N ALA A 180 9.89 -12.55 35.87
CA ALA A 180 9.27 -13.67 35.13
C ALA A 180 8.42 -13.25 33.90
N ASN A 181 8.59 -12.03 33.38
CA ASN A 181 7.80 -11.45 32.29
C ASN A 181 8.64 -10.59 31.30
N GLN A 182 9.95 -10.82 31.19
CA GLN A 182 10.75 -10.09 30.19
C GLN A 182 10.44 -10.59 28.78
N GLU A 183 9.98 -9.67 27.92
CA GLU A 183 9.70 -9.94 26.51
C GLU A 183 11.01 -10.33 25.79
N PRO A 184 11.03 -11.44 25.04
CA PRO A 184 12.26 -12.04 24.48
C PRO A 184 12.98 -11.15 23.46
N CYS A 185 12.29 -10.14 22.92
CA CYS A 185 12.85 -9.08 22.10
C CYS A 185 11.95 -7.83 22.18
N SER A 186 12.42 -6.70 21.67
CA SER A 186 11.58 -5.51 21.54
C SER A 186 10.60 -5.66 20.36
N ARG A 187 9.36 -6.08 20.63
CA ARG A 187 8.33 -6.30 19.59
C ARG A 187 8.08 -5.09 18.71
N LYS A 188 8.01 -3.88 19.27
CA LYS A 188 7.85 -2.63 18.49
C LYS A 188 8.98 -2.42 17.48
N ARG A 189 10.23 -2.73 17.86
CA ARG A 189 11.37 -2.60 16.95
C ARG A 189 11.34 -3.69 15.89
N CYS A 190 11.01 -4.91 16.26
CA CYS A 190 10.89 -6.05 15.34
C CYS A 190 9.82 -5.80 14.26
N GLN A 191 8.63 -5.35 14.65
CA GLN A 191 7.54 -5.04 13.73
C GLN A 191 7.89 -3.90 12.75
N LYS A 192 8.69 -2.92 13.19
CA LYS A 192 9.09 -1.78 12.34
C LYS A 192 10.04 -2.18 11.20
N VAL A 193 10.89 -3.18 11.41
CA VAL A 193 11.88 -3.64 10.40
C VAL A 193 11.43 -4.90 9.66
N GLY A 194 10.34 -5.52 10.10
CA GLY A 194 9.73 -6.67 9.43
C GLY A 194 9.09 -6.29 8.10
N PRO A 195 8.86 -7.28 7.21
CA PRO A 195 8.05 -7.05 6.03
C PRO A 195 6.67 -6.52 6.45
N PRO A 196 6.08 -5.59 5.70
CA PRO A 196 4.73 -5.12 5.97
C PRO A 196 3.79 -6.32 5.97
N LEU A 197 3.10 -6.54 7.09
CA LEU A 197 2.09 -7.58 7.16
C LEU A 197 0.99 -7.27 6.13
N PRO A 198 0.48 -8.31 5.43
CA PRO A 198 -0.66 -8.18 4.55
C PRO A 198 -1.89 -7.72 5.33
#